data_AF-A0A914ETH0-F1
#
_entry.id   AF-A0A914ETH0-F1
#
_cell.length_a   1.000
_cell.length_b   1.000
_cell.length_c   1.000
_cell.angle_alpha   90.00
_cell.angle_beta   90.00
_cell.angle_gamma   90.00
#
_symmetry.space_group_name_H-M   'P 1'
#
loop_
_entity.id
_entity.type
_entity.pdbx_description
1 polymer ?
#
loop_
_entity_poly.entity_id
_entity_poly.type
_entity_poly.pdbx_seq_one_letter_code
_entity_poly.pdbx_strand_id
1 'polypeptide(L)'
;MKLLLLLTVFYAVSAQQPKDVEFDISEKVIEKMPLNTVYIPCTDEKYMYCQSQFNSFIGYQGQWTDVNPFIHTINSFYKADVSTGFLTLCHARTLLFRCLGTEYESCTSRFQFLRKGANATVAYQLSGVFNSLDFECSGGSIQATTNWGCIWTVWNSQRYQDAKQACLAAFYNTTFNSQDQVCVSGQGLAVCLSLQFSTAPVPCNINDLIWFECERIVNLFQFDGLCSNIRCQVKGNFLADQPKTIEEAFQRKLTHNEGLAEIHLQRKHRSPKLIF
;
A
#
# COMPACT_ATOMS: atom_id res chain seq x y z
N MET A 1 -64.58 5.13 -13.36
CA MET A 1 -63.42 4.22 -13.44
C MET A 1 -62.20 5.03 -13.87
N LYS A 2 -61.34 5.46 -12.94
CA LYS A 2 -60.07 6.14 -13.23
C LYS A 2 -58.95 5.14 -13.02
N LEU A 3 -58.29 4.76 -14.11
CA LEU A 3 -57.17 3.83 -14.16
C LEU A 3 -55.90 4.60 -13.75
N LEU A 4 -55.36 4.32 -12.55
CA LEU A 4 -54.09 4.87 -12.08
C LEU A 4 -52.95 4.02 -12.66
N LEU A 5 -52.21 4.58 -13.62
CA LEU A 5 -50.95 4.02 -14.11
C LEU A 5 -49.84 4.36 -13.11
N LEU A 6 -49.40 3.38 -12.33
CA LEU A 6 -48.19 3.46 -11.52
C LEU A 6 -46.97 3.17 -12.41
N LEU A 7 -46.28 4.23 -12.84
CA LEU A 7 -44.95 4.16 -13.44
C LEU A 7 -43.93 3.82 -12.34
N THR A 8 -43.53 2.56 -12.26
CA THR A 8 -42.39 2.13 -11.45
C THR A 8 -41.09 2.48 -12.20
N VAL A 9 -40.44 3.56 -11.77
CA VAL A 9 -39.08 3.89 -12.21
C VAL A 9 -38.13 2.88 -11.55
N PHE A 10 -37.69 1.87 -12.31
CA PHE A 10 -36.57 1.03 -11.92
C PHE A 10 -35.29 1.84 -12.04
N TYR A 11 -34.85 2.43 -10.92
CA TYR A 11 -33.47 2.89 -10.81
C TYR A 11 -32.59 1.64 -10.82
N ALA A 12 -31.85 1.44 -11.92
CA ALA A 12 -30.73 0.51 -11.94
C ALA A 12 -29.70 1.03 -10.94
N VAL A 13 -29.77 0.54 -9.70
CA VAL A 13 -28.68 0.67 -8.74
C VAL A 13 -27.56 -0.17 -9.32
N SER A 14 -26.60 0.46 -10.01
CA SER A 14 -25.35 -0.20 -10.33
C SER A 14 -24.75 -0.63 -8.99
N ALA A 15 -24.68 -1.93 -8.73
CA ALA A 15 -23.97 -2.44 -7.59
C ALA A 15 -22.52 -1.99 -7.74
N GLN A 16 -22.15 -0.91 -7.06
CA GLN A 16 -20.78 -0.46 -6.96
C GLN A 16 -20.03 -1.65 -6.35
N GLN A 17 -19.17 -2.30 -7.13
CA GLN A 17 -18.34 -3.36 -6.58
C GLN A 17 -17.59 -2.77 -5.38
N PRO A 18 -17.52 -3.50 -4.25
CA PRO A 18 -16.83 -3.00 -3.06
C PRO A 18 -15.42 -2.59 -3.47
N LYS A 19 -15.08 -1.31 -3.24
CA LYS A 19 -13.76 -0.76 -3.56
C LYS A 19 -12.75 -1.50 -2.69
N ASP A 20 -11.93 -2.35 -3.31
CA ASP A 20 -10.94 -3.13 -2.60
C ASP A 20 -9.91 -2.22 -1.91
N VAL A 21 -9.43 -2.65 -0.74
CA VAL A 21 -8.42 -1.94 0.06
C VAL A 21 -7.05 -1.91 -0.67
N GLU A 22 -6.95 -2.66 -1.77
CA GLU A 22 -5.72 -2.97 -2.49
C GLU A 22 -5.04 -1.77 -3.16
N PHE A 23 -3.71 -1.77 -3.10
CA PHE A 23 -2.84 -0.83 -3.81
C PHE A 23 -2.39 -1.42 -5.14
N ASP A 24 -3.07 -1.05 -6.23
CA ASP A 24 -2.62 -1.34 -7.58
C ASP A 24 -1.57 -0.29 -8.00
N ILE A 25 -0.37 -0.75 -8.34
CA ILE A 25 0.72 0.06 -8.92
C ILE A 25 0.82 -0.26 -10.41
N SER A 26 0.87 0.77 -11.26
CA SER A 26 1.07 0.63 -12.70
C SER A 26 2.24 -0.29 -13.06
N GLU A 27 1.97 -1.27 -13.93
CA GLU A 27 2.94 -2.22 -14.50
C GLU A 27 4.23 -1.53 -14.98
N LYS A 28 4.11 -0.38 -15.67
CA LYS A 28 5.25 0.40 -16.17
C LYS A 28 6.22 0.87 -15.08
N VAL A 29 5.73 1.08 -13.85
CA VAL A 29 6.58 1.44 -12.70
C VAL A 29 7.22 0.17 -12.15
N ILE A 30 6.48 -0.94 -12.10
CA ILE A 30 6.94 -2.21 -11.54
C ILE A 30 8.04 -2.84 -12.38
N GLU A 31 7.89 -2.87 -13.71
CA GLU A 31 8.91 -3.37 -14.65
C GLU A 31 10.26 -2.67 -14.53
N LYS A 32 10.23 -1.45 -14.00
CA LYS A 32 11.40 -0.59 -13.81
C LYS A 32 12.07 -0.78 -12.45
N MET A 33 11.46 -1.50 -11.51
CA MET A 33 12.04 -1.72 -10.19
C MET A 33 13.09 -2.83 -10.26
N PRO A 34 14.28 -2.65 -9.66
CA PRO A 34 15.27 -3.72 -9.60
C PRO A 34 14.73 -4.91 -8.80
N LEU A 35 15.11 -6.11 -9.22
CA LEU A 35 14.88 -7.36 -8.50
C LEU A 35 16.16 -7.70 -7.74
N ASN A 36 16.12 -7.67 -6.41
CA ASN A 36 17.22 -8.22 -5.62
C ASN A 36 16.91 -9.70 -5.38
N THR A 37 17.88 -10.56 -5.68
CA THR A 37 17.74 -11.99 -5.42
C THR A 37 17.88 -12.26 -3.93
N VAL A 38 16.97 -13.06 -3.36
CA VAL A 38 17.09 -13.52 -1.98
C VAL A 38 18.12 -14.65 -1.92
N TYR A 39 19.02 -14.59 -0.93
CA TYR A 39 20.13 -15.54 -0.79
C TYR A 39 19.69 -16.96 -0.41
N ILE A 40 18.57 -17.09 0.31
CA ILE A 40 18.04 -18.39 0.73
C ILE A 40 17.09 -18.90 -0.36
N PRO A 41 17.29 -20.11 -0.91
CA PRO A 41 16.38 -20.66 -1.90
C PRO A 41 15.07 -21.14 -1.26
N CYS A 42 13.94 -20.69 -1.78
CA CYS A 42 12.63 -21.26 -1.49
C CYS A 42 12.50 -22.62 -2.21
N THR A 43 12.36 -23.72 -1.46
CA THR A 43 12.17 -25.06 -2.04
C THR A 43 10.74 -25.27 -2.52
N ASP A 44 10.57 -25.87 -3.70
CA ASP A 44 9.26 -26.00 -4.34
C ASP A 44 8.30 -26.90 -3.54
N GLU A 45 8.80 -27.99 -2.96
CA GLU A 45 8.02 -28.90 -2.11
C GLU A 45 7.45 -28.18 -0.89
N LYS A 46 8.30 -27.49 -0.14
CA LYS A 46 7.90 -26.76 1.07
C LYS A 46 6.97 -25.60 0.75
N TYR A 47 7.27 -24.85 -0.32
CA TYR A 47 6.40 -23.78 -0.81
C TYR A 47 4.99 -24.30 -1.11
N MET A 48 4.87 -25.36 -1.90
CA MET A 48 3.57 -25.92 -2.29
C MET A 48 2.80 -26.47 -1.08
N TYR A 49 3.49 -27.15 -0.16
CA TYR A 49 2.89 -27.64 1.07
C TYR A 49 2.36 -26.49 1.93
N CYS A 50 3.19 -25.49 2.22
CA CYS A 50 2.81 -24.36 3.08
C CYS A 50 1.74 -23.47 2.45
N GLN A 51 1.80 -23.24 1.13
CA GLN A 51 0.75 -22.56 0.38
C GLN A 51 -0.58 -23.33 0.52
N SER A 52 -0.57 -24.66 0.35
CA SER A 52 -1.78 -25.48 0.49
C SER A 52 -2.38 -25.39 1.89
N GLN A 53 -1.55 -25.43 2.94
CA GLN A 53 -2.02 -25.27 4.32
C GLN A 53 -2.62 -23.88 4.57
N PHE A 54 -1.95 -22.82 4.11
CA PHE A 54 -2.46 -21.46 4.22
C PHE A 54 -3.80 -21.29 3.48
N ASN A 55 -3.87 -21.76 2.24
CA ASN A 55 -5.04 -21.71 1.38
C ASN A 55 -6.22 -22.45 2.02
N SER A 56 -6.00 -23.67 2.50
CA SER A 56 -7.01 -24.44 3.23
C SER A 56 -7.50 -23.69 4.47
N PHE A 57 -6.61 -23.02 5.19
CA PHE A 57 -6.98 -22.28 6.40
C PHE A 57 -7.88 -21.07 6.09
N ILE A 58 -7.56 -20.31 5.03
CA ILE A 58 -8.34 -19.11 4.64
C ILE A 58 -9.51 -19.43 3.70
N GLY A 59 -9.76 -20.71 3.39
CA GLY A 59 -10.83 -21.13 2.48
C GLY A 59 -10.58 -20.80 1.00
N TYR A 60 -9.33 -20.57 0.59
CA TYR A 60 -8.94 -20.32 -0.80
C TYR A 60 -8.59 -21.64 -1.52
N GLN A 61 -9.03 -21.81 -2.77
CA GLN A 61 -8.84 -23.06 -3.53
C GLN A 61 -7.91 -22.93 -4.75
N GLY A 62 -7.27 -21.78 -4.95
CA GLY A 62 -6.45 -21.50 -6.13
C GLY A 62 -4.93 -21.52 -5.88
N GLN A 63 -4.18 -21.12 -6.90
CA GLN A 63 -2.75 -20.81 -6.77
C GLN A 63 -2.58 -19.33 -6.45
N TRP A 64 -1.60 -18.94 -5.62
CA TRP A 64 -1.38 -17.51 -5.32
C TRP A 64 -1.18 -16.65 -6.57
N THR A 65 -0.66 -17.23 -7.66
CA THR A 65 -0.53 -16.55 -8.97
C THR A 65 -1.87 -16.12 -9.58
N ASP A 66 -3.00 -16.70 -9.14
CA ASP A 66 -4.35 -16.22 -9.45
C ASP A 66 -4.71 -15.07 -8.49
N VAL A 67 -4.08 -13.92 -8.70
CA VAL A 67 -4.03 -12.81 -7.72
C VAL A 67 -5.39 -12.25 -7.35
N ASN A 68 -6.29 -12.05 -8.31
CA ASN A 68 -7.60 -11.43 -8.06
C ASN A 68 -8.46 -12.24 -7.08
N PRO A 69 -8.71 -13.55 -7.29
CA PRO A 69 -9.48 -14.32 -6.32
C PRO A 69 -8.73 -14.47 -4.99
N PHE A 70 -7.39 -14.54 -5.00
CA PHE A 70 -6.61 -14.58 -3.77
C PHE A 70 -6.80 -13.31 -2.92
N ILE A 71 -6.62 -12.14 -3.52
CA ILE A 71 -6.78 -10.85 -2.84
C ILE A 71 -8.24 -10.62 -2.43
N HIS A 72 -9.19 -11.05 -3.25
CA HIS A 72 -10.60 -11.03 -2.87
C HIS A 72 -10.86 -11.83 -1.58
N THR A 73 -10.27 -13.04 -1.47
CA THR A 73 -10.35 -13.84 -0.24
C THR A 73 -9.71 -13.09 0.94
N ILE A 74 -8.51 -12.53 0.78
CA ILE A 74 -7.85 -11.74 1.84
C ILE A 74 -8.73 -10.55 2.28
N ASN A 75 -9.29 -9.79 1.33
CA ASN A 75 -10.16 -8.66 1.60
C ASN A 75 -11.48 -9.05 2.29
N SER A 76 -11.94 -10.29 2.14
CA SER A 76 -13.11 -10.80 2.86
C SER A 76 -12.86 -10.90 4.37
N PHE A 77 -11.62 -11.20 4.79
CA PHE A 77 -11.24 -11.18 6.21
C PHE A 77 -11.17 -9.76 6.75
N TYR A 78 -10.73 -8.78 5.94
CA TYR A 78 -10.76 -7.38 6.37
C TYR A 78 -12.18 -6.82 6.54
N LYS A 79 -13.14 -7.30 5.74
CA LYS A 79 -14.56 -6.93 5.83
C LYS A 79 -15.25 -7.45 7.09
N ALA A 80 -14.75 -8.55 7.64
CA ALA A 80 -15.28 -9.13 8.87
C ALA A 80 -14.84 -8.34 10.10
N ASP A 81 -15.43 -8.65 11.26
CA ASP A 81 -15.01 -8.03 12.51
C ASP A 81 -13.57 -8.45 12.88
N VAL A 82 -12.96 -7.73 13.81
CA VAL A 82 -11.56 -7.95 14.21
C VAL A 82 -11.29 -9.39 14.65
N SER A 83 -12.23 -10.03 15.34
CA SER A 83 -12.01 -11.34 15.96
C SER A 83 -12.17 -12.48 14.97
N THR A 84 -13.17 -12.40 14.09
CA THR A 84 -13.45 -13.46 13.10
C THR A 84 -12.69 -13.26 11.79
N GLY A 85 -12.34 -12.01 11.46
CA GLY A 85 -11.63 -11.63 10.25
C GLY A 85 -10.14 -11.44 10.47
N PHE A 86 -9.76 -10.24 10.93
CA PHE A 86 -8.36 -9.82 11.03
C PHE A 86 -7.48 -10.77 11.85
N LEU A 87 -7.91 -11.16 13.07
CA LEU A 87 -7.15 -12.07 13.91
C LEU A 87 -7.03 -13.48 13.30
N THR A 88 -8.07 -13.96 12.62
CA THR A 88 -8.02 -15.24 11.89
C THR A 88 -6.98 -15.19 10.77
N LEU A 89 -6.93 -14.09 10.02
CA LEU A 89 -5.94 -13.89 8.98
C LEU A 89 -4.51 -13.80 9.54
N CYS A 90 -4.32 -13.11 10.67
CA CYS A 90 -3.04 -13.07 11.36
C CYS A 90 -2.59 -14.42 11.91
N HIS A 91 -3.54 -15.24 12.36
CA HIS A 91 -3.25 -16.61 12.73
C HIS A 91 -2.79 -17.44 11.52
N ALA A 92 -3.50 -17.34 10.39
CA ALA A 92 -3.11 -18.00 9.14
C ALA A 92 -1.70 -17.60 8.70
N ARG A 93 -1.38 -16.29 8.72
CA ARG A 93 -0.04 -15.76 8.42
C ARG A 93 1.02 -16.33 9.36
N THR A 94 0.71 -16.42 10.65
CA THR A 94 1.63 -17.00 11.65
C THR A 94 1.93 -18.47 11.38
N LEU A 95 0.91 -19.25 10.98
CA LEU A 95 1.09 -20.65 10.59
C LEU A 95 1.93 -20.77 9.32
N LEU A 96 1.69 -19.91 8.32
CA LEU A 96 2.49 -19.85 7.09
C LEU A 96 3.96 -19.52 7.40
N PHE A 97 4.21 -18.50 8.24
CA PHE A 97 5.55 -18.13 8.67
C PHE A 97 6.28 -19.30 9.34
N ARG A 98 5.61 -20.01 10.25
CA ARG A 98 6.17 -21.20 10.91
C ARG A 98 6.43 -22.35 9.94
N CYS A 99 5.53 -22.57 8.98
CA CYS A 99 5.66 -23.63 7.99
C CYS A 99 6.88 -23.41 7.08
N LEU A 100 7.04 -22.18 6.57
CA LEU A 100 8.16 -21.83 5.70
C LEU A 100 9.48 -21.66 6.49
N GLY A 101 9.43 -21.23 7.74
CA GLY A 101 10.60 -21.04 8.59
C GLY A 101 11.59 -20.05 7.99
N THR A 102 12.87 -20.44 7.89
CA THR A 102 13.93 -19.60 7.32
C THR A 102 13.76 -19.29 5.83
N GLU A 103 12.89 -20.01 5.11
CA GLU A 103 12.60 -19.76 3.70
C GLU A 103 11.48 -18.71 3.51
N TYR A 104 10.84 -18.23 4.58
CA TYR A 104 9.66 -17.37 4.48
C TYR A 104 9.86 -16.16 3.56
N GLU A 105 10.86 -15.32 3.83
CA GLU A 105 11.15 -14.12 3.04
C GLU A 105 11.44 -14.46 1.57
N SER A 106 12.17 -15.56 1.33
CA SER A 106 12.44 -16.01 -0.03
C SER A 106 11.19 -16.48 -0.75
N CYS A 107 10.27 -17.16 -0.04
CA CYS A 107 9.07 -17.77 -0.60
C CYS A 107 7.93 -16.76 -0.82
N THR A 108 7.93 -15.62 -0.12
CA THR A 108 6.96 -14.54 -0.31
C THR A 108 7.55 -13.35 -1.09
N SER A 109 8.77 -13.48 -1.63
CA SER A 109 9.43 -12.46 -2.44
C SER A 109 8.84 -12.34 -3.85
N ARG A 110 9.03 -11.17 -4.48
CA ARG A 110 8.65 -10.97 -5.90
C ARG A 110 9.38 -11.94 -6.82
N PHE A 111 10.66 -12.18 -6.54
CA PHE A 111 11.48 -13.12 -7.30
C PHE A 111 10.87 -14.52 -7.33
N GLN A 112 10.36 -15.01 -6.20
CA GLN A 112 9.70 -16.31 -6.14
C GLN A 112 8.42 -16.34 -6.97
N PHE A 113 7.57 -15.32 -6.89
CA PHE A 113 6.34 -15.28 -7.68
C PHE A 113 6.63 -15.24 -9.18
N LEU A 114 7.62 -14.46 -9.61
CA LEU A 114 8.10 -14.45 -10.99
C LEU A 114 8.59 -15.84 -11.42
N ARG A 115 9.35 -16.54 -10.57
CA ARG A 115 9.80 -17.92 -10.84
C ARG A 115 8.64 -18.90 -10.99
N LYS A 116 7.51 -18.64 -10.32
CA LYS A 116 6.26 -19.42 -10.43
C LYS A 116 5.37 -19.02 -11.60
N GLY A 117 5.83 -18.11 -12.46
CA GLY A 117 5.13 -17.72 -13.69
C GLY A 117 4.19 -16.53 -13.53
N ALA A 118 4.21 -15.84 -12.38
CA ALA A 118 3.55 -14.54 -12.27
C ALA A 118 4.22 -13.52 -13.20
N ASN A 119 3.44 -12.57 -13.73
CA ASN A 119 4.01 -11.37 -14.34
C ASN A 119 4.49 -10.39 -13.24
N ALA A 120 5.17 -9.31 -13.64
CA ALA A 120 5.75 -8.34 -12.72
C ALA A 120 4.69 -7.72 -11.79
N THR A 121 3.53 -7.34 -12.33
CA THR A 121 2.40 -6.77 -11.58
C THR A 121 1.87 -7.72 -10.51
N VAL A 122 1.59 -8.97 -10.89
CA VAL A 122 1.10 -10.00 -9.97
C VAL A 122 2.13 -10.30 -8.87
N ALA A 123 3.40 -10.43 -9.24
CA ALA A 123 4.47 -10.68 -8.28
C ALA A 123 4.61 -9.53 -7.26
N TYR A 124 4.50 -8.28 -7.73
CA TYR A 124 4.48 -7.10 -6.87
C TYR A 124 3.29 -7.14 -5.90
N GLN A 125 2.07 -7.32 -6.41
CA GLN A 125 0.85 -7.35 -5.60
C GLN A 125 0.93 -8.41 -4.50
N LEU A 126 1.33 -9.63 -4.84
CA LEU A 126 1.44 -10.73 -3.88
C LEU A 126 2.49 -10.44 -2.80
N SER A 127 3.68 -9.97 -3.18
CA SER A 127 4.71 -9.59 -2.21
C SER A 127 4.24 -8.45 -1.29
N GLY A 128 3.51 -7.47 -1.83
CA GLY A 128 2.94 -6.36 -1.08
C GLY A 128 1.88 -6.82 -0.08
N VAL A 129 1.03 -7.80 -0.46
CA VAL A 129 0.06 -8.42 0.44
C VAL A 129 0.76 -9.06 1.62
N PHE A 130 1.78 -9.90 1.38
CA PHE A 130 2.51 -10.56 2.47
C PHE A 130 3.27 -9.55 3.36
N ASN A 131 3.94 -8.55 2.78
CA ASN A 131 4.59 -7.50 3.56
C ASN A 131 3.60 -6.68 4.41
N SER A 132 2.42 -6.40 3.88
CA SER A 132 1.36 -5.70 4.64
C SER A 132 0.87 -6.56 5.79
N LEU A 133 0.57 -7.84 5.52
CA LEU A 133 0.15 -8.80 6.55
C LEU A 133 1.20 -8.97 7.63
N ASP A 134 2.48 -8.98 7.27
CA ASP A 134 3.60 -9.06 8.20
C ASP A 134 3.58 -7.88 9.16
N PHE A 135 3.48 -6.67 8.65
CA PHE A 135 3.39 -5.48 9.47
C PHE A 135 2.13 -5.49 10.34
N GLU A 136 0.95 -5.64 9.72
CA GLU A 136 -0.34 -5.55 10.39
C GLU A 136 -0.48 -6.59 11.51
N CYS A 137 -0.01 -7.81 11.29
CA CYS A 137 -0.09 -8.90 12.27
C CYS A 137 1.06 -8.92 13.28
N SER A 138 2.06 -8.04 13.15
CA SER A 138 3.16 -7.88 14.11
C SER A 138 3.22 -6.46 14.65
N GLY A 139 4.02 -5.58 14.03
CA GLY A 139 4.28 -4.21 14.48
C GLY A 139 3.03 -3.33 14.56
N GLY A 140 2.01 -3.58 13.73
CA GLY A 140 0.74 -2.85 13.70
C GLY A 140 -0.41 -3.51 14.47
N SER A 141 -0.18 -4.66 15.10
CA SER A 141 -1.25 -5.50 15.64
C SER A 141 -2.06 -4.84 16.75
N ILE A 142 -1.41 -4.06 17.63
CA ILE A 142 -2.08 -3.35 18.72
C ILE A 142 -3.03 -2.29 18.16
N GLN A 143 -2.55 -1.51 17.19
CA GLN A 143 -3.34 -0.45 16.55
C GLN A 143 -4.52 -1.05 15.78
N ALA A 144 -4.26 -2.10 14.98
CA ALA A 144 -5.29 -2.79 14.21
C ALA A 144 -6.37 -3.39 15.11
N THR A 145 -5.99 -4.13 16.15
CA THR A 145 -6.95 -4.82 17.01
C THR A 145 -7.77 -3.89 17.88
N THR A 146 -7.16 -2.80 18.36
CA THR A 146 -7.83 -1.82 19.24
C THR A 146 -8.79 -0.92 18.45
N ASN A 147 -8.47 -0.63 17.18
CA ASN A 147 -9.14 0.41 16.41
C ASN A 147 -9.70 -0.09 15.06
N TRP A 148 -9.95 -1.40 14.91
CA TRP A 148 -10.35 -2.01 13.65
C TRP A 148 -11.56 -1.33 13.01
N GLY A 149 -12.59 -1.02 13.80
CA GLY A 149 -13.79 -0.35 13.30
C GLY A 149 -13.50 1.04 12.69
N CYS A 150 -12.56 1.78 13.27
CA CYS A 150 -12.10 3.06 12.72
C CYS A 150 -11.29 2.89 11.44
N ILE A 151 -10.35 1.95 11.41
CA ILE A 151 -9.56 1.62 10.22
C ILE A 151 -10.47 1.26 9.06
N TRP A 152 -11.39 0.32 9.30
CA TRP A 152 -12.35 -0.13 8.32
C TRP A 152 -13.24 1.02 7.82
N THR A 153 -13.75 1.86 8.73
CA THR A 153 -14.61 3.00 8.39
C THR A 153 -13.86 4.04 7.55
N VAL A 154 -12.61 4.37 7.90
CA VAL A 154 -11.79 5.32 7.14
C VAL A 154 -11.49 4.75 5.75
N TRP A 155 -11.00 3.51 5.64
CA TRP A 155 -10.69 2.89 4.35
C TRP A 155 -11.90 2.84 3.41
N ASN A 156 -13.10 2.58 3.93
CA ASN A 156 -14.33 2.51 3.13
C ASN A 156 -15.00 3.87 2.90
N SER A 157 -14.50 4.95 3.53
CA SER A 157 -15.04 6.29 3.31
C SER A 157 -14.76 6.77 1.89
N GLN A 158 -15.72 7.48 1.29
CA GLN A 158 -15.54 8.07 -0.03
C GLN A 158 -14.33 9.02 -0.06
N ARG A 159 -14.10 9.79 1.02
CA ARG A 159 -12.95 10.67 1.16
C ARG A 159 -11.62 9.93 1.01
N TYR A 160 -11.47 8.79 1.70
CA TYR A 160 -10.26 7.99 1.61
C TYR A 160 -10.03 7.48 0.19
N GLN A 161 -11.09 7.06 -0.48
CA GLN A 161 -11.02 6.56 -1.86
C GLN A 161 -10.62 7.66 -2.85
N ASP A 162 -11.16 8.87 -2.69
CA ASP A 162 -10.78 10.04 -3.50
C ASP A 162 -9.32 10.44 -3.24
N ALA A 163 -8.92 10.47 -1.97
CA ALA A 163 -7.54 10.74 -1.58
C ALA A 163 -6.60 9.68 -2.16
N LYS A 164 -6.94 8.39 -2.06
CA LYS A 164 -6.16 7.29 -2.64
C LYS A 164 -5.92 7.48 -4.12
N GLN A 165 -6.95 7.82 -4.89
CA GLN A 165 -6.80 8.09 -6.32
C GLN A 165 -5.86 9.26 -6.58
N ALA A 166 -5.99 10.36 -5.84
CA ALA A 166 -5.14 11.54 -5.99
C ALA A 166 -3.67 11.26 -5.58
N CYS A 167 -3.46 10.57 -4.46
CA CYS A 167 -2.13 10.21 -3.96
C CYS A 167 -1.43 9.25 -4.94
N LEU A 168 -2.14 8.26 -5.49
CA LEU A 168 -1.60 7.36 -6.51
C LEU A 168 -1.24 8.11 -7.80
N ALA A 169 -2.09 9.02 -8.26
CA ALA A 169 -1.76 9.86 -9.43
C ALA A 169 -0.48 10.68 -9.20
N ALA A 170 -0.30 11.27 -8.01
CA ALA A 170 0.92 12.00 -7.65
C ALA A 170 2.16 11.09 -7.59
N PHE A 171 2.02 9.89 -7.05
CA PHE A 171 3.05 8.86 -7.06
C PHE A 171 3.47 8.54 -8.51
N TYR A 172 2.52 8.21 -9.38
CA TYR A 172 2.77 7.85 -10.77
C TYR A 172 3.44 8.95 -11.58
N ASN A 173 2.98 10.19 -11.45
CA ASN A 173 3.57 11.33 -12.15
C ASN A 173 5.07 11.51 -11.81
N THR A 174 5.47 11.11 -10.60
CA THR A 174 6.86 11.21 -10.16
C THR A 174 7.68 9.97 -10.59
N THR A 175 7.12 8.76 -10.46
CA THR A 175 7.85 7.51 -10.69
C THR A 175 7.95 7.09 -12.15
N PHE A 176 7.04 7.51 -13.03
CA PHE A 176 7.14 7.19 -14.46
C PHE A 176 8.43 7.71 -15.10
N ASN A 177 8.93 8.84 -14.61
CA ASN A 177 10.06 9.57 -15.18
C ASN A 177 11.41 9.22 -14.53
N SER A 178 11.43 8.59 -13.35
CA SER A 178 12.67 8.24 -12.66
C SER A 178 12.47 7.06 -11.69
N GLN A 179 13.22 5.99 -11.92
CA GLN A 179 13.18 4.77 -11.09
C GLN A 179 13.69 5.05 -9.67
N ASP A 180 14.70 5.91 -9.54
CA ASP A 180 15.29 6.31 -8.26
C ASP A 180 14.29 7.05 -7.35
N GLN A 181 13.18 7.53 -7.92
CA GLN A 181 12.11 8.21 -7.17
C GLN A 181 11.07 7.26 -6.59
N VAL A 182 11.12 5.95 -6.86
CA VAL A 182 10.11 4.99 -6.35
C VAL A 182 10.03 5.04 -4.83
N CYS A 183 11.16 4.97 -4.13
CA CYS A 183 11.15 4.96 -2.66
C CYS A 183 10.70 6.31 -2.07
N VAL A 184 11.21 7.42 -2.60
CA VAL A 184 10.83 8.77 -2.14
C VAL A 184 9.35 9.04 -2.40
N SER A 185 8.85 8.65 -3.58
CA SER A 185 7.44 8.80 -3.93
C SER A 185 6.55 7.85 -3.12
N GLY A 186 7.03 6.65 -2.82
CA GLY A 186 6.34 5.68 -1.96
C GLY A 186 6.16 6.21 -0.53
N GLN A 187 7.19 6.86 0.02
CA GLN A 187 7.08 7.59 1.29
C GLN A 187 6.03 8.72 1.20
N GLY A 188 6.01 9.46 0.09
CA GLY A 188 5.01 10.50 -0.15
C GLY A 188 3.58 9.95 -0.22
N LEU A 189 3.39 8.79 -0.87
CA LEU A 189 2.11 8.07 -0.92
C LEU A 189 1.66 7.66 0.48
N ALA A 190 2.55 7.06 1.28
CA ALA A 190 2.27 6.64 2.65
C ALA A 190 1.80 7.80 3.53
N VAL A 191 2.51 8.94 3.47
CA VAL A 191 2.10 10.16 4.16
C VAL A 191 0.72 10.61 3.69
N CYS A 192 0.53 10.74 2.37
CA CYS A 192 -0.71 11.27 1.78
C CYS A 192 -1.97 10.50 2.24
N LEU A 193 -1.88 9.18 2.31
CA LEU A 193 -2.97 8.31 2.76
C LEU A 193 -3.15 8.33 4.27
N SER A 194 -2.06 8.35 5.03
CA SER A 194 -2.13 8.40 6.50
C SER A 194 -2.82 9.66 7.03
N LEU A 195 -2.72 10.80 6.32
CA LEU A 195 -3.42 12.05 6.66
C LEU A 195 -4.96 11.92 6.58
N GLN A 196 -5.48 10.89 5.92
CA GLN A 196 -6.91 10.61 5.96
C GLN A 196 -7.37 10.14 7.34
N PHE A 197 -6.47 9.64 8.18
CA PHE A 197 -6.80 9.33 9.57
C PHE A 197 -6.78 10.58 10.45
N SER A 198 -5.90 11.57 10.19
CA SER A 198 -5.85 12.80 10.99
C SER A 198 -7.12 13.66 10.87
N THR A 199 -7.83 13.53 9.76
CA THR A 199 -9.05 14.27 9.46
C THR A 199 -10.32 13.44 9.67
N ALA A 200 -10.20 12.18 10.13
CA ALA A 200 -11.35 11.31 10.36
C ALA A 200 -12.28 11.86 11.47
N PRO A 201 -13.58 11.48 11.49
CA PRO A 201 -14.44 11.81 12.62
C PRO A 201 -13.91 11.18 13.92
N VAL A 202 -14.10 11.87 15.05
CA VAL A 202 -13.83 11.33 16.38
C VAL A 202 -14.68 10.05 16.58
N PRO A 203 -14.13 8.96 17.15
CA PRO A 203 -12.82 8.84 17.81
C PRO A 203 -11.67 8.36 16.89
N CYS A 204 -11.84 8.35 15.57
CA CYS A 204 -10.89 7.74 14.65
C CYS A 204 -9.69 8.64 14.28
N ASN A 205 -9.67 9.90 14.73
CA ASN A 205 -8.60 10.86 14.49
C ASN A 205 -7.46 10.77 15.52
N ILE A 206 -6.87 9.59 15.68
CA ILE A 206 -5.78 9.35 16.62
C ILE A 206 -4.45 9.18 15.89
N ASN A 207 -3.37 9.68 16.50
CA ASN A 207 -2.03 9.65 15.91
C ASN A 207 -1.54 8.22 15.62
N ASP A 208 -1.93 7.26 16.44
CA ASP A 208 -1.58 5.86 16.27
C ASP A 208 -2.08 5.28 14.94
N LEU A 209 -3.25 5.73 14.46
CA LEU A 209 -3.80 5.28 13.17
C LEU A 209 -3.14 5.97 11.98
N ILE A 210 -2.67 7.21 12.15
CA ILE A 210 -1.85 7.88 11.14
C ILE A 210 -0.53 7.10 10.97
N TRP A 211 0.14 6.78 12.07
CA TRP A 211 1.36 5.98 12.03
C TRP A 211 1.12 4.59 11.44
N PHE A 212 0.07 3.89 11.90
CA PHE A 212 -0.29 2.57 11.40
C PHE A 212 -0.48 2.56 9.88
N GLU A 213 -1.31 3.46 9.34
CA GLU A 213 -1.57 3.52 7.91
C GLU A 213 -0.30 3.88 7.14
N CYS A 214 0.49 4.83 7.65
CA CYS A 214 1.73 5.20 7.01
C CYS A 214 2.69 3.99 6.93
N GLU A 215 2.91 3.28 8.04
CA GLU A 215 3.84 2.14 8.07
C GLU A 215 3.32 1.01 7.17
N ARG A 216 2.02 0.73 7.18
CA ARG A 216 1.38 -0.24 6.30
C ARG A 216 1.72 0.03 4.83
N ILE A 217 1.58 1.28 4.38
CA ILE A 217 1.93 1.67 3.01
C ILE A 217 3.44 1.65 2.76
N VAL A 218 4.26 2.09 3.71
CA VAL A 218 5.73 2.01 3.58
C VAL A 218 6.18 0.56 3.39
N ASN A 219 5.61 -0.39 4.13
CA ASN A 219 5.95 -1.81 4.02
C ASN A 219 5.61 -2.41 2.64
N LEU A 220 4.62 -1.85 1.91
CA LEU A 220 4.39 -2.21 0.51
C LEU A 220 5.59 -1.95 -0.40
N PHE A 221 6.46 -1.01 -0.04
CA PHE A 221 7.63 -0.63 -0.83
C PHE A 221 8.94 -1.28 -0.34
N GLN A 222 8.93 -2.01 0.77
CA GLN A 222 10.12 -2.63 1.35
C GLN A 222 10.47 -4.00 0.75
N PHE A 223 9.79 -4.44 -0.32
CA PHE A 223 10.11 -5.70 -1.00
C PHE A 223 11.58 -5.74 -1.44
N ASP A 224 12.16 -6.93 -1.36
CA ASP A 224 13.53 -7.24 -1.77
C ASP A 224 14.60 -6.24 -1.25
N GLY A 225 14.32 -5.54 -0.14
CA GLY A 225 15.22 -4.54 0.45
C GLY A 225 15.36 -3.22 -0.34
N LEU A 226 14.59 -2.98 -1.40
CA LEU A 226 14.74 -1.82 -2.29
C LEU A 226 14.59 -0.48 -1.55
N CYS A 227 13.52 -0.34 -0.77
CA CYS A 227 13.24 0.87 0.01
C CYS A 227 13.47 0.63 1.51
N SER A 228 14.60 0.02 1.88
CA SER A 228 14.92 -0.31 3.27
C SER A 228 15.09 0.91 4.21
N ASN A 229 15.20 2.13 3.68
CA ASN A 229 15.43 3.36 4.45
C ASN A 229 14.20 4.26 4.63
N ILE A 230 13.08 3.97 3.97
CA ILE A 230 11.85 4.76 4.15
C ILE A 230 11.15 4.35 5.44
N ARG A 231 10.69 5.33 6.22
CA ARG A 231 10.10 5.14 7.56
C ARG A 231 9.05 6.21 7.79
N CYS A 232 8.02 5.89 8.56
CA CYS A 232 7.02 6.89 8.89
C CYS A 232 7.51 7.81 10.00
N GLN A 233 7.97 8.98 9.57
CA GLN A 233 8.31 10.06 10.48
C GLN A 233 7.05 10.86 10.83
N VAL A 234 6.17 10.28 11.65
CA VAL A 234 5.06 11.01 12.25
C VAL A 234 5.59 11.83 13.44
N LYS A 235 6.61 12.68 13.24
CA LYS A 235 7.05 13.62 14.28
C LYS A 235 6.10 14.82 14.31
N GLY A 236 5.78 15.29 15.51
CA GLY A 236 4.71 16.23 15.86
C GLY A 236 4.67 17.60 15.16
N ASN A 237 5.60 17.91 14.25
CA ASN A 237 5.55 19.11 13.41
C ASN A 237 5.30 18.82 11.93
N PHE A 238 5.30 17.55 11.50
CA PHE A 238 5.00 17.23 10.09
C PHE A 238 3.56 17.65 9.75
N LEU A 239 2.60 17.52 10.68
CA LEU A 239 1.22 18.01 10.49
C LEU A 239 1.10 19.55 10.46
N ALA A 240 2.02 20.27 11.09
CA ALA A 240 2.06 21.74 11.05
C ALA A 240 2.70 22.24 9.73
N ASP A 241 3.66 21.49 9.21
CA ASP A 241 4.37 21.79 7.96
C ASP A 241 3.79 21.08 6.74
N GLN A 242 2.81 20.17 6.88
CA GLN A 242 2.17 19.56 5.73
C GLN A 242 1.18 20.54 5.08
N PRO A 243 1.16 20.59 3.75
CA PRO A 243 0.10 21.26 3.02
C PRO A 243 -1.25 20.66 3.45
N LYS A 244 -2.16 21.51 3.92
CA LYS A 244 -3.49 21.12 4.42
C LYS A 244 -4.40 20.68 3.29
N THR A 245 -4.02 20.96 2.04
CA THR A 245 -4.72 20.56 0.83
C THR A 245 -3.76 19.98 -0.19
N ILE A 246 -4.27 19.13 -1.09
CA ILE A 246 -3.51 18.60 -2.24
C ILE A 246 -2.99 19.76 -3.12
N GLU A 247 -3.77 20.84 -3.22
CA GLU A 247 -3.42 22.09 -3.90
C GLU A 247 -2.15 22.73 -3.29
N GLU A 248 -2.10 22.88 -1.96
CA GLU A 248 -0.94 23.42 -1.26
C GLU A 248 0.30 22.52 -1.42
N ALA A 249 0.11 21.21 -1.56
CA ALA A 249 1.20 20.26 -1.77
C ALA A 249 1.80 20.41 -3.17
N PHE A 250 0.94 20.63 -4.16
CA PHE A 250 1.34 20.87 -5.53
C PHE A 250 2.05 22.23 -5.67
N GLN A 251 1.51 23.29 -5.07
CA GLN A 251 2.09 24.65 -5.09
C GLN A 251 3.46 24.73 -4.40
N ARG A 252 3.67 23.98 -3.31
CA ARG A 252 5.00 23.89 -2.67
C ARG A 252 6.04 23.19 -3.54
N LYS A 253 5.66 22.18 -4.31
CA LYS A 253 6.58 21.54 -5.28
C LYS A 253 6.94 22.49 -6.42
N LEU A 254 6.00 23.31 -6.89
CA LEU A 254 6.27 24.32 -7.92
C LEU A 254 7.28 25.37 -7.43
N THR A 255 7.05 25.94 -6.24
CA THR A 255 7.95 26.94 -5.64
C THR A 255 9.33 26.39 -5.28
N HIS A 256 9.44 25.13 -4.85
CA HIS A 256 10.74 24.50 -4.61
C HIS A 256 11.55 24.29 -5.92
N ASN A 257 10.88 23.94 -7.02
CA ASN A 257 11.53 23.75 -8.31
C ASN A 257 11.94 25.09 -8.96
N GLU A 258 11.17 26.15 -8.76
CA GLU A 258 11.54 27.51 -9.17
C GLU A 258 12.78 28.01 -8.41
N GLY A 259 12.85 27.77 -7.09
CA GLY A 259 14.03 28.10 -6.29
C GLY A 259 15.30 27.35 -6.71
N LEU A 260 15.19 26.07 -7.12
CA LEU A 260 16.31 25.31 -7.65
C LEU A 260 16.78 25.81 -9.03
N ALA A 261 15.86 26.28 -9.88
CA ALA A 261 16.18 26.91 -11.16
C ALA A 261 16.93 28.24 -10.97
N GLU A 262 16.55 29.03 -9.96
CA GLU A 262 17.25 30.27 -9.58
C GLU A 262 18.67 30.00 -9.03
N ILE A 263 18.84 28.97 -8.20
CA ILE A 263 20.16 28.57 -7.68
C ILE A 263 21.09 28.09 -8.81
N HIS A 264 20.55 27.41 -9.83
CA HIS A 264 21.33 27.03 -11.02
C HIS A 264 21.74 28.22 -11.88
N LEU A 265 20.89 29.25 -12.00
CA LEU A 265 21.24 30.50 -12.69
C LEU A 265 22.30 31.31 -11.94
N GLN A 266 22.25 31.35 -10.61
CA GLN A 266 23.26 32.06 -9.80
C GLN A 266 24.65 31.41 -9.81
N ARG A 267 24.73 30.07 -9.95
CA ARG A 267 26.02 29.38 -10.10
C ARG A 267 26.68 29.61 -11.46
N LYS A 268 25.90 29.89 -12.51
CA LYS A 268 26.42 30.15 -13.87
C LYS A 268 27.14 31.50 -14.01
N HIS A 269 26.97 32.42 -13.05
CA HIS A 269 27.59 33.76 -13.06
C HIS A 269 28.75 33.95 -12.08
N ARG A 270 29.19 32.93 -11.34
CA ARG A 270 30.44 33.01 -10.57
C ARG A 270 31.59 32.42 -11.36
N SER A 271 32.23 33.24 -12.19
CA SER A 271 33.57 32.93 -12.70
C SER A 271 34.53 32.75 -11.52
N PRO A 272 35.39 31.72 -11.53
CA PRO A 272 36.40 31.55 -10.50
C PRO A 272 37.39 32.70 -10.60
N LYS A 273 37.51 33.51 -9.53
CA LYS A 273 38.68 34.39 -9.36
C LYS A 273 39.88 33.48 -9.08
N LEU A 274 40.74 33.34 -10.09
CA LEU A 274 42.09 32.84 -9.91
C LEU A 274 42.81 33.80 -8.96
N ILE A 275 43.18 33.28 -7.79
CA ILE A 275 44.10 33.92 -6.86
C ILE A 275 45.49 33.43 -7.27
N PHE A 276 46.31 34.35 -7.77
CA PHE A 276 47.77 34.23 -7.79
C PHE A 276 48.33 34.98 -6.58
#